data_AF-A0A2D6KCU2-F1
#
_entry.id   AF-A0A2D6KCU2-F1
#
_cell.length_a   1.000
_cell.length_b   1.000
_cell.length_c   1.000
_cell.angle_alpha   90.00
_cell.angle_beta   90.00
_cell.angle_gamma   90.00
#
_symmetry.space_group_name_H-M   'P 1'
#
loop_
_entity.id
_entity.type
_entity.pdbx_description
1 polymer ?
#
loop_
_entity_poly.entity_id
_entity_poly.type
_entity_poly.pdbx_seq_one_letter_code
_entity_poly.pdbx_strand_id
1 'polypeptide(L)'
;MEELNKKVILVGNCDYDGPQIKSFIENNFNADVEDIKTMDGGIAKLDNVDLVLVNRVGRDQRNGLELIDYIKNKNVLIPVMLITNYKDKMDEAMEHGAVEGFGKEDLFNDSERVKQVLSEYL
;
A
#
# COMPACT_ATOMS: atom_id res chain seq x y z
N MET A 1 6.96 -26.83 6.26
CA MET A 1 5.75 -25.98 6.20
C MET A 1 5.99 -25.06 5.04
N GLU A 2 5.14 -25.08 4.01
CA GLU A 2 5.16 -24.00 3.02
C GLU A 2 4.80 -22.71 3.76
N GLU A 3 5.64 -21.68 3.64
CA GLU A 3 5.24 -20.34 4.04
C GLU A 3 4.05 -19.93 3.19
N LEU A 4 2.95 -19.58 3.86
CA LEU A 4 1.79 -19.00 3.18
C LEU A 4 2.21 -17.68 2.53
N ASN A 5 1.95 -17.53 1.24
CA ASN A 5 2.23 -16.27 0.54
C ASN A 5 1.48 -15.13 1.21
N LYS A 6 2.21 -14.06 1.50
CA LYS A 6 1.64 -12.82 2.05
C LYS A 6 0.67 -12.21 1.04
N LYS A 7 -0.49 -11.78 1.51
CA LYS A 7 -1.51 -11.17 0.63
C LYS A 7 -1.45 -9.67 0.73
N VAL A 8 -1.20 -9.02 -0.40
CA VAL A 8 -1.13 -7.57 -0.51
C VAL A 8 -2.24 -7.08 -1.41
N ILE A 9 -2.95 -6.04 -1.00
CA ILE A 9 -3.84 -5.31 -1.91
C ILE A 9 -3.25 -3.95 -2.24
N LEU A 10 -3.28 -3.62 -3.51
CA LEU A 10 -2.80 -2.37 -4.06
C LEU A 10 -4.01 -1.55 -4.52
N VAL A 11 -4.43 -0.57 -3.73
CA VAL A 11 -5.70 0.14 -3.90
C VAL A 11 -5.49 1.49 -4.60
N GLY A 12 -6.32 1.77 -5.61
CA GLY A 12 -6.39 3.10 -6.25
C GLY A 12 -5.21 3.43 -7.16
N ASN A 13 -4.56 2.43 -7.74
CA ASN A 13 -3.42 2.66 -8.61
C ASN A 13 -3.84 2.94 -10.06
N CYS A 14 -3.21 3.96 -10.66
CA CYS A 14 -3.26 4.18 -12.10
C CYS A 14 -2.62 3.00 -12.82
N ASP A 15 -3.04 2.73 -14.06
CA ASP A 15 -2.57 1.60 -14.86
C ASP A 15 -1.07 1.64 -15.19
N TYR A 16 -0.43 2.80 -14.98
CA TYR A 16 1.01 2.95 -15.18
C TYR A 16 1.85 2.46 -13.98
N ASP A 17 1.50 2.88 -12.77
CA ASP A 17 2.28 2.56 -11.55
C ASP A 17 1.97 1.17 -11.01
N GLY A 18 0.70 0.76 -11.08
CA GLY A 18 0.19 -0.47 -10.46
C GLY A 18 0.97 -1.73 -10.85
N PRO A 19 1.18 -2.02 -12.15
CA PRO A 19 1.93 -3.18 -12.59
C PRO A 19 3.38 -3.20 -12.08
N GLN A 20 4.02 -2.04 -11.99
CA GLN A 20 5.42 -1.92 -11.58
C GLN A 20 5.59 -2.20 -10.08
N ILE A 21 4.69 -1.66 -9.24
CA ILE A 21 4.65 -1.96 -7.80
C ILE A 21 4.35 -3.44 -7.57
N LYS A 22 3.34 -4.00 -8.25
CA LYS A 22 2.98 -5.42 -8.16
C LYS A 22 4.17 -6.32 -8.50
N SER A 23 4.77 -6.12 -9.68
CA SER A 23 5.93 -6.90 -10.09
C SER A 23 7.12 -6.73 -9.15
N PHE A 24 7.35 -5.53 -8.60
CA PHE A 24 8.42 -5.32 -7.64
C PHE A 24 8.22 -6.18 -6.39
N ILE A 25 7.03 -6.17 -5.81
CA ILE A 25 6.73 -6.92 -4.59
C ILE A 25 6.82 -8.43 -4.84
N GLU A 26 6.13 -8.93 -5.85
CA GLU A 26 6.07 -10.37 -6.16
C GLU A 26 7.45 -10.97 -6.53
N ASN A 27 8.36 -10.16 -7.09
CA ASN A 27 9.70 -10.61 -7.44
C ASN A 27 10.69 -10.58 -6.26
N ASN A 28 10.41 -9.82 -5.21
CA ASN A 28 11.34 -9.63 -4.09
C ASN A 28 10.84 -10.26 -2.78
N PHE A 29 9.54 -10.55 -2.67
CA PHE A 29 8.90 -11.10 -1.48
C PHE A 29 8.03 -12.30 -1.86
N ASN A 30 7.84 -13.23 -0.94
CA ASN A 30 6.90 -14.33 -1.12
C ASN A 30 5.44 -13.86 -0.91
N ALA A 31 4.97 -13.00 -1.81
CA ALA A 31 3.70 -12.30 -1.70
C ALA A 31 2.87 -12.41 -3.00
N ASP A 32 1.55 -12.35 -2.86
CA ASP A 32 0.59 -12.24 -3.95
C ASP A 32 -0.08 -10.86 -3.87
N VAL A 33 -0.03 -10.09 -4.97
CA VAL A 33 -0.52 -8.72 -5.01
C VAL A 33 -1.76 -8.61 -5.89
N GLU A 34 -2.89 -8.21 -5.31
CA GLU A 34 -4.13 -7.90 -6.03
C GLU A 34 -4.26 -6.38 -6.24
N ASP A 35 -4.26 -5.92 -7.49
CA ASP A 35 -4.53 -4.51 -7.84
C ASP A 35 -6.04 -4.26 -7.85
N ILE A 36 -6.50 -3.38 -6.96
CA ILE A 36 -7.91 -3.03 -6.78
C ILE A 36 -8.11 -1.56 -7.12
N LYS A 37 -8.91 -1.30 -8.15
CA LYS A 37 -9.10 0.07 -8.67
C LYS A 37 -9.97 0.97 -7.81
N THR A 38 -10.78 0.41 -6.91
CA THR A 38 -11.79 1.14 -6.13
C THR A 38 -11.61 0.97 -4.63
N MET A 39 -12.00 2.00 -3.87
CA MET A 39 -11.98 1.95 -2.40
C MET A 39 -12.90 0.87 -1.84
N ASP A 40 -14.13 0.76 -2.36
CA ASP A 40 -15.10 -0.26 -1.92
C ASP A 40 -14.57 -1.68 -2.14
N GLY A 41 -13.87 -1.92 -3.25
CA GLY A 41 -13.20 -3.19 -3.50
C GLY A 41 -12.10 -3.47 -2.47
N GLY A 42 -11.31 -2.46 -2.10
CA GLY A 42 -10.28 -2.58 -1.08
C GLY A 42 -10.87 -2.89 0.30
N ILE A 43 -11.93 -2.18 0.67
CA ILE A 43 -12.67 -2.41 1.93
C ILE A 43 -13.20 -3.84 2.00
N ALA A 44 -13.75 -4.37 0.90
CA ALA A 44 -14.30 -5.72 0.85
C ALA A 44 -13.23 -6.84 1.02
N LYS A 45 -11.94 -6.52 0.90
CA LYS A 45 -10.84 -7.49 1.01
C LYS A 45 -10.04 -7.40 2.31
N LEU A 46 -10.31 -6.42 3.17
CA LEU A 46 -9.52 -6.17 4.38
C LEU A 46 -9.35 -7.42 5.26
N ASP A 47 -10.39 -8.24 5.46
CA ASP A 47 -10.29 -9.39 6.37
C ASP A 47 -9.34 -10.52 5.91
N ASN A 48 -8.76 -10.42 4.71
CA ASN A 48 -7.96 -11.49 4.09
C ASN A 48 -6.60 -11.01 3.56
N VAL A 49 -6.06 -9.91 4.06
CA VAL A 49 -4.79 -9.33 3.59
C VAL A 49 -3.83 -9.05 4.74
N ASP A 50 -2.54 -9.13 4.44
CA ASP A 50 -1.45 -8.83 5.37
C ASP A 50 -1.01 -7.37 5.29
N LEU A 51 -1.17 -6.73 4.12
CA LEU A 51 -0.73 -5.36 3.86
C LEU A 51 -1.64 -4.66 2.85
N VAL A 52 -1.99 -3.41 3.14
CA VAL A 52 -2.71 -2.52 2.22
C VAL A 52 -1.76 -1.44 1.72
N LEU A 53 -1.55 -1.39 0.42
CA LEU A 53 -0.82 -0.30 -0.23
C LEU A 53 -1.82 0.61 -0.92
N VAL A 54 -1.79 1.90 -0.59
CA VAL A 54 -2.75 2.88 -1.14
C VAL A 54 -2.00 3.91 -1.95
N ASN A 55 -2.43 4.10 -3.20
CA ASN A 55 -1.97 5.20 -4.04
C ASN A 55 -3.07 6.27 -4.11
N ARG A 56 -2.68 7.54 -4.28
CA ARG A 56 -3.66 8.62 -4.43
C ARG A 56 -4.26 8.58 -5.83
N VAL A 57 -5.58 8.46 -5.91
CA VAL A 57 -6.37 8.60 -7.14
C VAL A 57 -6.74 10.07 -7.35
N GLY A 58 -6.33 10.66 -8.48
CA GLY A 58 -6.88 11.93 -9.00
C GLY A 58 -6.41 13.22 -8.30
N ARG A 59 -6.96 14.36 -8.74
CA ARG A 59 -6.61 15.71 -8.25
C ARG A 59 -7.04 15.99 -6.81
N ASP A 60 -8.02 15.26 -6.30
CA ASP A 60 -8.69 15.59 -5.03
C ASP A 60 -8.06 14.93 -3.80
N GLN A 61 -7.10 14.00 -3.95
CA GLN A 61 -6.32 13.36 -2.87
C GLN A 61 -7.11 12.61 -1.77
N ARG A 62 -8.43 12.78 -1.72
CA ARG A 62 -9.34 12.30 -0.67
C ARG A 62 -9.37 10.78 -0.53
N ASN A 63 -9.28 10.05 -1.64
CA ASN A 63 -9.53 8.61 -1.65
C ASN A 63 -8.49 7.78 -0.86
N GLY A 64 -7.26 8.29 -0.72
CA GLY A 64 -6.19 7.55 -0.03
C GLY A 64 -6.30 7.64 1.50
N LEU A 65 -6.47 8.87 2.00
CA LEU A 65 -6.63 9.13 3.43
C LEU A 65 -7.95 8.59 3.96
N GLU A 66 -9.03 8.67 3.17
CA GLU A 66 -10.34 8.10 3.56
C GLU A 66 -10.27 6.59 3.84
N LEU A 67 -9.49 5.83 3.05
CA LEU A 67 -9.29 4.40 3.30
C LEU A 67 -8.44 4.16 4.55
N ILE A 68 -7.39 4.95 4.78
CA ILE A 68 -6.57 4.87 5.99
C ILE A 68 -7.43 5.15 7.23
N ASP A 69 -8.23 6.22 7.20
CA ASP A 69 -9.17 6.56 8.27
C ASP A 69 -10.22 5.47 8.48
N TYR A 70 -10.74 4.88 7.41
CA TYR A 70 -11.69 3.78 7.51
C TYR A 70 -11.08 2.58 8.24
N ILE A 71 -9.88 2.15 7.85
CA ILE A 71 -9.18 1.01 8.46
C ILE A 71 -8.91 1.28 9.94
N LYS A 72 -8.39 2.47 10.27
CA LYS A 72 -8.15 2.89 11.66
C LYS A 72 -9.43 2.90 12.50
N ASN A 73 -10.51 3.50 11.98
CA ASN A 73 -11.78 3.59 12.70
C ASN A 73 -12.49 2.25 12.88
N LYS A 74 -12.22 1.28 11.99
CA LYS A 74 -12.69 -0.12 12.15
C LYS A 74 -11.85 -0.93 13.13
N ASN A 75 -10.77 -0.34 13.69
CA ASN A 75 -9.82 -1.01 14.58
C ASN A 75 -9.25 -2.30 13.95
N VAL A 76 -9.06 -2.27 12.63
CA VAL A 76 -8.45 -3.33 11.87
C VAL A 76 -6.93 -3.17 12.03
N LEU A 77 -6.25 -4.21 12.52
CA LEU A 77 -4.81 -4.17 12.82
C LEU A 77 -3.91 -4.34 11.58
N ILE A 78 -4.46 -4.16 10.39
CA ILE A 78 -3.75 -4.38 9.15
C ILE A 78 -2.93 -3.13 8.82
N PRO A 79 -1.62 -3.25 8.58
CA PRO A 79 -0.79 -2.13 8.18
C PRO A 79 -1.29 -1.56 6.85
N VAL A 80 -1.40 -0.24 6.79
CA VAL A 80 -1.71 0.51 5.58
C VAL A 80 -0.58 1.49 5.29
N MET A 81 -0.06 1.48 4.06
CA MET A 81 0.99 2.38 3.60
C MET A 81 0.47 3.29 2.51
N LEU A 82 0.83 4.57 2.58
CA LEU A 82 0.67 5.48 1.46
C LEU A 82 1.88 5.39 0.53
N ILE A 83 1.64 5.25 -0.78
CA ILE A 83 2.70 5.35 -1.79
C ILE A 83 2.75 6.80 -2.30
N THR A 84 3.77 7.56 -1.92
CA THR A 84 3.90 8.97 -2.33
C THR A 84 5.32 9.53 -2.25
N ASN A 85 5.71 10.34 -3.24
CA ASN A 85 6.98 11.09 -3.23
C ASN A 85 6.92 12.35 -2.35
N TYR A 86 5.75 12.71 -1.82
CA TYR A 86 5.53 13.96 -1.10
C TYR A 86 5.60 13.72 0.41
N LYS A 87 6.61 14.29 1.07
CA LYS A 87 6.84 14.09 2.50
C LYS A 87 5.68 14.55 3.37
N ASP A 88 5.15 15.75 3.11
CA ASP A 88 3.98 16.30 3.82
C ASP A 88 2.77 15.37 3.78
N LYS A 89 2.65 14.58 2.71
CA LYS A 89 1.55 13.64 2.50
C LYS A 89 1.79 12.29 3.14
N MET A 90 3.06 11.89 3.25
CA MET A 90 3.43 10.75 4.09
C MET A 90 3.16 11.07 5.56
N ASP A 91 3.59 12.24 6.02
CA ASP A 91 3.37 12.70 7.40
C ASP A 91 1.86 12.75 7.72
N GLU A 92 1.05 13.33 6.84
CA GLU A 92 -0.42 13.34 6.95
C GLU A 92 -1.02 11.92 7.03
N ALA A 93 -0.57 10.99 6.19
CA ALA A 93 -1.06 9.61 6.24
C ALA A 93 -0.74 8.92 7.57
N MET A 94 0.45 9.16 8.12
CA MET A 94 0.87 8.58 9.40
C MET A 94 0.05 9.14 10.57
N GLU A 95 -0.29 10.44 10.56
CA GLU A 95 -1.21 11.02 11.53
C GLU A 95 -2.60 10.35 11.48
N HIS A 96 -3.04 9.99 10.28
CA HIS A 96 -4.26 9.25 10.02
C HIS A 96 -4.15 7.74 10.33
N GLY A 97 -2.98 7.24 10.75
CA GLY A 97 -2.76 5.86 11.21
C GLY A 97 -2.14 4.92 10.19
N ALA A 98 -1.62 5.43 9.09
CA ALA A 98 -0.73 4.67 8.23
C ALA A 98 0.60 4.38 8.92
N VAL A 99 1.25 3.30 8.50
CA VAL A 99 2.68 3.08 8.75
C VAL A 99 3.50 3.82 7.68
N GLU A 100 4.81 3.96 7.89
CA GLU A 100 5.67 4.59 6.89
C GLU A 100 5.60 3.81 5.56
N GLY A 101 5.34 4.55 4.48
CA GLY A 101 5.37 4.02 3.12
C GLY A 101 6.62 4.42 2.35
N PHE A 102 6.52 4.42 1.03
CA PHE A 102 7.64 4.75 0.15
C PHE A 102 7.24 5.66 -1.01
N GLY A 103 8.24 6.31 -1.61
CA GLY A 103 8.06 7.09 -2.82
C GLY A 103 7.89 6.19 -4.02
N LYS A 104 7.02 6.58 -4.95
CA LYS A 104 6.91 5.94 -6.27
C LYS A 104 8.24 5.93 -7.02
N GLU A 105 8.99 7.02 -6.93
CA GLU A 105 10.29 7.14 -7.60
C GLU A 105 11.35 6.24 -6.97
N ASP A 106 11.20 5.89 -5.68
CA ASP A 106 12.15 5.05 -4.95
C ASP A 106 12.18 3.63 -5.51
N LEU A 107 11.10 3.14 -6.12
CA LEU A 107 11.10 1.85 -6.84
C LEU A 107 12.22 1.75 -7.88
N PHE A 108 12.59 2.87 -8.48
CA PHE A 108 13.61 2.93 -9.54
C PHE A 108 14.93 3.52 -9.04
N ASN A 109 14.85 4.51 -8.14
CA ASN A 109 16.02 5.28 -7.72
C ASN A 109 16.66 4.72 -6.42
N ASP A 110 15.89 4.04 -5.57
CA ASP A 110 16.34 3.52 -4.27
C ASP A 110 15.54 2.27 -3.86
N SER A 111 15.63 1.23 -4.70
CA SER A 111 14.88 -0.01 -4.48
C SER A 111 15.21 -0.71 -3.16
N GLU A 112 16.40 -0.49 -2.59
CA GLU A 112 16.78 -1.06 -1.30
C GLU A 112 16.03 -0.39 -0.15
N ARG A 113 15.81 0.94 -0.19
CA ARG A 113 14.91 1.61 0.76
C ARG A 113 13.50 1.01 0.69
N VAL A 114 12.97 0.79 -0.51
CA VAL A 114 11.62 0.19 -0.68
C VAL A 114 11.57 -1.21 -0.07
N LYS A 115 12.60 -2.04 -0.27
CA LYS A 115 12.67 -3.36 0.35
C LYS A 115 12.71 -3.29 1.88
N GLN A 116 13.48 -2.36 2.44
CA GLN A 116 13.56 -2.18 3.89
C GLN A 116 12.19 -1.86 4.49
N VAL A 117 11.48 -0.88 3.91
CA VAL A 117 10.12 -0.50 4.35
C VAL A 117 9.16 -1.68 4.27
N LEU A 118 9.19 -2.46 3.18
CA LEU A 118 8.28 -3.59 2.99
C LEU A 118 8.63 -4.81 3.86
N SER A 119 9.90 -5.04 4.17
CA SER A 119 10.38 -6.23 4.92
C SER A 119 9.87 -6.33 6.36
N GLU A 120 9.36 -5.22 6.92
CA GLU A 120 8.69 -5.26 8.22
C GLU A 120 7.32 -5.96 8.17
N TYR A 121 6.75 -6.11 6.96
CA TYR A 121 5.37 -6.56 6.74
C TYR A 121 5.23 -7.75 5.78
N LEU A 122 6.24 -7.99 4.93
CA LEU A 122 6.31 -9.07 3.92
C LEU A 122 7.53 -9.97 4.14
#